data_AF-A0A822E8Z6-F1
#
_entry.id   AF-A0A822E8Z6-F1
#
_cell.length_a   1.000
_cell.length_b   1.000
_cell.length_c   1.000
_cell.angle_alpha   90.00
_cell.angle_beta   90.00
_cell.angle_gamma   90.00
#
_symmetry.space_group_name_H-M   'P 1'
#
loop_
_entity.id
_entity.type
_entity.pdbx_description
1 polymer ?
#
loop_
_entity_poly.entity_id
_entity_poly.type
_entity_poly.pdbx_seq_one_letter_code
_entity_poly.pdbx_strand_id
1 'polypeptide(L)'
;SLKINQDVEASKISDIEAIITFYCKKYNENYEKGNGWIDILKPLIILEYKDRAELYALFANIRNRYIPRFCEADGTPYHLLRLLLLYHDPELCSFFDTKKITPDSYAHIWV
;
A
#
# COMPACT_ATOMS: atom_id res chain seq x y z
N SER A 1 -4.45 -5.69 -34.01
CA SER A 1 -4.48 -4.67 -32.95
C SER A 1 -5.00 -5.18 -31.61
N LEU A 2 -6.11 -5.94 -31.52
CA LEU A 2 -6.62 -6.46 -30.23
C LEU A 2 -5.70 -7.47 -29.52
N LYS A 3 -5.03 -8.35 -30.28
CA LYS A 3 -4.15 -9.39 -29.72
C LYS A 3 -2.90 -8.82 -29.02
N ILE A 4 -2.30 -7.80 -29.65
CA ILE A 4 -1.13 -7.08 -29.12
C ILE A 4 -1.43 -6.40 -27.78
N ASN A 5 -2.62 -5.81 -27.61
CA ASN A 5 -3.01 -5.21 -26.33
C ASN A 5 -3.19 -6.25 -25.21
N GLN A 6 -3.76 -7.42 -25.53
CA GLN A 6 -3.89 -8.51 -24.56
C GLN A 6 -2.52 -9.07 -24.13
N ASP A 7 -1.58 -9.19 -25.07
CA ASP A 7 -0.23 -9.66 -24.78
C ASP A 7 0.54 -8.66 -23.88
N VAL A 8 0.34 -7.34 -24.10
CA VAL A 8 0.93 -6.29 -23.26
C VAL A 8 0.33 -6.29 -21.85
N GLU A 9 -0.99 -6.45 -21.72
CA GLU A 9 -1.64 -6.57 -20.40
C GLU A 9 -1.18 -7.83 -19.65
N ALA A 10 -1.09 -8.96 -20.34
CA ALA A 10 -0.59 -10.21 -19.75
C ALA A 10 0.87 -10.07 -19.29
N SER A 11 1.72 -9.38 -20.06
CA SER A 11 3.10 -9.09 -19.67
C SER A 11 3.15 -8.24 -18.39
N LYS A 12 2.33 -7.18 -18.30
CA LYS A 12 2.25 -6.31 -17.12
C LYS A 12 1.80 -7.08 -15.87
N ILE A 13 0.84 -7.99 -16.02
CA ILE A 13 0.39 -8.87 -14.92
C ILE A 13 1.52 -9.80 -14.46
N SER A 14 2.24 -10.40 -15.41
CA SER A 14 3.37 -11.29 -15.09
C SER A 14 4.48 -10.55 -14.33
N ASP A 15 4.76 -9.30 -14.69
CA ASP A 15 5.75 -8.47 -13.99
C ASP A 15 5.30 -8.14 -12.55
N ILE A 16 4.01 -7.82 -12.33
CA ILE A 16 3.44 -7.62 -10.99
C ILE A 16 3.66 -8.86 -10.12
N GLU A 17 3.26 -10.02 -10.63
CA GLU A 17 3.35 -11.29 -9.90
C GLU A 17 4.80 -11.62 -9.56
N ALA A 18 5.73 -11.44 -10.50
CA ALA A 18 7.15 -11.67 -10.29
C ALA A 18 7.72 -10.75 -9.21
N ILE A 19 7.38 -9.46 -9.25
CA ILE A 19 7.84 -8.45 -8.28
C ILE A 19 7.32 -8.75 -6.88
N ILE A 20 6.01 -9.01 -6.74
CA ILE A 20 5.38 -9.34 -5.46
C ILE A 20 5.98 -10.64 -4.91
N THR A 21 6.06 -11.68 -5.73
CA THR A 21 6.61 -12.98 -5.31
C THR A 21 8.05 -12.85 -4.84
N PHE A 22 8.87 -12.09 -5.56
CA PHE A 22 10.26 -11.87 -5.18
C PHE A 22 10.37 -11.06 -3.88
N TYR A 23 9.53 -10.04 -3.70
CA TYR A 23 9.47 -9.26 -2.47
C TYR A 23 9.06 -10.14 -1.27
N CYS A 24 7.99 -10.92 -1.39
CA CYS A 24 7.55 -11.88 -0.37
C CYS A 24 8.68 -12.82 0.06
N LYS A 25 9.37 -13.43 -0.92
CA LYS A 25 10.50 -14.35 -0.64
C LYS A 25 11.66 -13.65 0.04
N LYS A 26 11.97 -12.41 -0.35
CA LYS A 26 13.11 -11.66 0.20
C LYS A 26 12.86 -11.22 1.65
N TYR A 27 11.65 -10.78 1.98
CA TYR A 27 11.32 -10.21 3.29
C TYR A 27 10.58 -11.20 4.22
N ASN A 28 10.33 -12.43 3.75
CA ASN A 28 9.54 -13.44 4.47
C ASN A 28 8.14 -12.92 4.86
N GLU A 29 7.52 -12.16 3.96
CA GLU A 29 6.19 -11.60 4.12
C GLU A 29 5.21 -12.32 3.19
N ASN A 30 3.97 -12.50 3.64
CA ASN A 30 2.90 -13.07 2.82
C ASN A 30 2.14 -11.96 2.10
N TYR A 31 1.79 -12.22 0.84
CA TYR A 31 0.88 -11.33 0.12
C TYR A 31 -0.55 -11.53 0.63
N GLU A 32 -1.23 -10.42 0.93
CA GLU A 32 -2.63 -10.41 1.36
C GLU A 32 -3.44 -9.51 0.43
N LYS A 33 -4.67 -9.95 0.10
CA LYS A 33 -5.55 -9.16 -0.75
C LYS A 33 -5.93 -7.87 -0.01
N GLY A 34 -5.65 -6.72 -0.64
CA GLY A 34 -5.96 -5.42 -0.06
C GLY A 34 -4.82 -4.83 0.79
N ASN A 35 -3.63 -5.43 0.80
CA ASN A 35 -2.45 -4.90 1.52
C ASN A 35 -1.81 -3.64 0.89
N GLY A 36 -2.46 -3.05 -0.11
CA GLY A 36 -2.02 -1.84 -0.83
C GLY A 36 -0.87 -2.04 -1.83
N TRP A 37 -0.26 -3.23 -1.93
CA TRP A 37 0.93 -3.40 -2.78
C TRP A 37 0.62 -3.26 -4.27
N ILE A 38 -0.53 -3.78 -4.70
CA ILE A 38 -0.99 -3.60 -6.08
C ILE A 38 -1.29 -2.12 -6.36
N ASP A 39 -1.85 -1.40 -5.38
CA ASP A 39 -2.19 0.01 -5.53
C ASP A 39 -0.94 0.90 -5.64
N ILE A 40 0.18 0.49 -5.03
CA ILE A 40 1.50 1.08 -5.27
C ILE A 40 2.00 0.74 -6.69
N LEU A 41 1.86 -0.50 -7.14
CA LEU A 41 2.40 -0.95 -8.44
C LEU A 41 1.65 -0.39 -9.65
N LYS A 42 0.32 -0.19 -9.55
CA LYS A 42 -0.52 0.37 -10.63
C LYS A 42 0.06 1.66 -11.25
N PRO A 43 0.31 2.74 -10.50
CA PRO A 43 0.88 3.96 -11.06
C PRO A 43 2.29 3.73 -11.60
N LEU A 44 3.10 2.86 -10.99
CA LEU A 44 4.45 2.58 -11.47
C LEU A 44 4.46 1.88 -12.83
N ILE A 45 3.51 0.99 -13.09
CA ILE A 45 3.41 0.28 -14.37
C ILE A 45 2.91 1.20 -15.50
N ILE A 46 2.09 2.20 -15.17
CA ILE A 46 1.64 3.24 -16.11
C ILE A 46 2.83 4.10 -16.58
N LEU A 47 3.87 4.24 -15.77
CA LEU A 47 5.07 5.00 -16.13
C LEU A 47 5.99 4.27 -17.13
N GLU A 48 5.64 3.04 -17.55
CA GLU A 48 6.30 2.25 -18.61
C GLU A 48 7.83 2.20 -18.49
N TYR A 49 8.32 1.82 -17.31
CA TYR A 49 9.75 1.58 -17.08
C TYR A 49 10.30 0.52 -18.04
N LYS A 50 11.52 0.76 -18.55
CA LYS A 50 12.19 -0.17 -19.47
C LYS A 50 12.73 -1.42 -18.80
N ASP A 51 13.02 -1.36 -17.49
CA ASP A 51 13.59 -2.48 -16.74
C ASP A 51 12.76 -2.84 -15.50
N ARG A 52 12.48 -4.14 -15.37
CA ARG A 52 11.80 -4.73 -14.22
C ARG A 52 12.59 -4.55 -12.92
N ALA A 53 13.92 -4.49 -12.98
CA ALA A 53 14.75 -4.27 -11.79
C ALA A 53 14.54 -2.86 -11.21
N GLU A 54 14.41 -1.84 -12.06
CA GLU A 54 14.09 -0.47 -11.65
C GLU A 54 12.69 -0.40 -11.03
N LEU A 55 11.71 -1.05 -11.67
CA LEU A 55 10.33 -1.13 -11.15
C LEU A 55 10.30 -1.78 -9.75
N TYR A 56 11.00 -2.90 -9.57
CA TYR A 56 11.13 -3.55 -8.27
C TYR A 56 11.81 -2.65 -7.24
N ALA A 57 12.92 -2.00 -7.61
CA ALA A 57 13.66 -1.14 -6.69
C ALA A 57 12.79 0.03 -6.21
N LEU A 58 12.01 0.64 -7.11
CA LEU A 58 11.11 1.73 -6.76
C LEU A 58 9.95 1.25 -5.87
N PHE A 59 9.31 0.13 -6.23
CA PHE A 59 8.29 -0.49 -5.38
C PHE A 59 8.81 -0.77 -3.96
N ALA A 60 9.97 -1.43 -3.85
CA ALA A 60 10.56 -1.79 -2.57
C ALA A 60 10.95 -0.55 -1.75
N ASN A 61 11.46 0.51 -2.40
CA ASN A 61 11.76 1.77 -1.74
C ASN A 61 10.50 2.46 -1.23
N ILE A 62 9.43 2.52 -2.04
CA ILE A 62 8.17 3.13 -1.63
C ILE A 62 7.57 2.37 -0.45
N ARG A 63 7.45 1.04 -0.59
CA ARG A 63 6.88 0.18 0.45
C ARG A 63 7.64 0.29 1.77
N ASN A 64 8.99 0.26 1.73
CA ASN A 64 9.77 0.26 2.97
C ASN A 64 9.92 1.64 3.61
N ARG A 65 9.78 2.73 2.85
CA ARG A 65 10.04 4.09 3.35
C ARG A 65 8.78 4.85 3.72
N TYR A 66 7.71 4.71 2.96
CA TYR A 66 6.51 5.54 3.11
C TYR A 66 5.32 4.78 3.66
N ILE A 67 5.29 3.45 3.53
CA ILE A 67 4.20 2.65 4.04
C ILE A 67 4.57 2.17 5.45
N PRO A 68 3.79 2.53 6.48
CA PRO A 68 4.03 2.06 7.84
C PRO A 68 3.88 0.53 7.92
N ARG A 69 4.67 -0.07 8.81
CA ARG A 69 4.46 -1.47 9.23
C ARG A 69 3.42 -1.51 10.35
N PHE A 70 2.85 -2.70 10.59
CA PHE A 70 1.86 -2.93 11.64
C PHE A 70 0.58 -2.12 11.44
N CYS A 71 0.10 -2.05 10.18
CA CYS A 71 -1.18 -1.42 9.81
C CYS A 71 -2.38 -2.34 10.05
N GLU A 72 -2.34 -3.14 11.11
CA GLU A 72 -3.42 -4.01 11.58
C GLU A 72 -4.48 -3.21 12.36
N ALA A 73 -5.64 -3.81 12.64
CA ALA A 73 -6.66 -3.17 13.47
C ALA A 73 -6.04 -2.76 14.82
N ASP A 74 -6.29 -1.53 15.26
CA ASP A 74 -5.64 -0.94 16.45
C ASP A 74 -4.10 -0.83 16.37
N GLY A 75 -3.53 -0.87 15.16
CA GLY A 75 -2.10 -0.75 14.93
C GLY A 75 -1.49 0.60 15.34
N THR A 76 -0.19 0.60 15.64
CA THR A 76 0.58 1.80 16.02
C THR A 76 0.42 3.00 15.08
N PRO A 77 0.36 2.84 13.73
CA PRO A 77 0.16 3.98 12.83
C PRO A 77 -1.17 4.72 13.07
N TYR A 78 -2.24 3.99 13.41
CA TYR A 78 -3.55 4.56 13.69
C TYR A 78 -3.58 5.29 15.03
N HIS A 79 -2.87 4.76 16.03
CA HIS A 79 -2.64 5.46 17.29
C HIS A 79 -1.92 6.79 17.09
N LEU A 80 -0.86 6.80 16.27
CA LEU A 80 -0.16 8.03 15.92
C LEU A 80 -1.08 9.03 15.21
N LEU A 81 -1.90 8.56 14.26
CA LEU A 81 -2.89 9.40 13.58
C LEU A 81 -3.91 10.00 14.56
N ARG A 82 -4.38 9.22 15.54
CA ARG A 82 -5.26 9.72 16.62
C ARG A 82 -4.57 10.79 17.46
N LEU A 83 -3.30 10.62 17.82
CA LEU A 83 -2.54 11.62 18.58
C LEU A 83 -2.34 12.91 17.79
N LEU A 84 -2.06 12.82 16.49
CA LEU A 84 -1.98 13.99 15.62
C LEU A 84 -3.33 14.71 15.56
N LEU A 85 -4.44 13.96 15.42
CA LEU A 85 -5.79 14.55 15.45
C LEU A 85 -6.07 15.23 16.78
N LEU A 86 -5.77 14.58 17.90
CA LEU A 86 -5.92 15.15 19.24
C LEU A 86 -5.13 16.45 19.43
N TYR A 87 -3.93 16.53 18.84
CA TYR A 87 -3.09 17.73 18.92
C TYR A 87 -3.66 18.89 18.09
N HIS A 88 -4.20 18.61 16.91
CA HIS A 88 -4.69 19.63 15.98
C HIS A 88 -6.15 20.04 16.21
N ASP A 89 -7.03 19.10 16.57
CA ASP A 89 -8.46 19.30 16.82
C ASP A 89 -8.96 18.34 17.93
N PRO A 90 -8.84 18.75 19.22
CA PRO A 90 -9.27 17.93 20.34
C PRO A 90 -10.77 17.64 20.38
N GLU A 91 -11.61 18.57 19.92
CA GLU A 91 -13.08 18.42 19.94
C GLU A 91 -13.52 17.32 18.96
N LEU A 92 -12.96 17.33 17.74
CA LEU A 92 -13.21 16.28 16.76
C LEU A 92 -12.69 14.91 17.21
N CYS A 93 -11.48 14.86 17.79
CA CYS A 93 -10.94 13.62 18.34
C CYS A 93 -11.86 13.04 19.43
N SER A 94 -12.33 13.89 20.36
CA SER A 94 -13.25 13.48 21.42
C SER A 94 -14.59 12.99 20.84
N PHE A 95 -15.12 13.66 19.82
CA PHE A 95 -16.33 13.21 19.13
C PHE A 95 -16.18 11.82 18.53
N PHE A 96 -15.08 11.53 17.82
CA PHE A 96 -14.81 10.20 17.27
C PHE A 96 -14.68 9.13 18.37
N ASP A 97 -13.97 9.44 19.46
CA ASP A 97 -13.81 8.54 20.60
C ASP A 97 -15.17 8.18 21.22
N THR A 98 -16.06 9.15 21.44
CA THR A 98 -17.40 8.89 22.00
C THR A 98 -18.28 8.02 21.12
N LYS A 99 -18.07 8.07 19.79
CA LYS A 99 -18.77 7.25 18.80
C LYS A 99 -18.08 5.93 18.51
N LYS A 100 -16.94 5.63 19.15
CA LYS A 100 -16.09 4.46 18.87
C LYS A 100 -15.67 4.37 17.40
N ILE A 101 -15.43 5.52 16.77
CA ILE A 101 -14.91 5.60 15.41
C ILE A 101 -13.39 5.65 15.53
N THR A 102 -12.74 4.51 15.35
CA THR A 102 -11.28 4.40 15.46
C THR A 102 -10.60 4.66 14.11
N PRO A 103 -9.38 5.22 14.07
CA PRO A 103 -8.76 5.59 12.79
C PRO A 103 -8.52 4.42 11.84
N ASP A 104 -8.32 3.21 12.33
CA ASP A 104 -8.23 2.00 11.51
C ASP A 104 -9.52 1.70 10.74
N SER A 105 -10.68 2.13 11.25
CA SER A 105 -11.97 1.88 10.58
C SER A 105 -12.19 2.68 9.30
N TYR A 106 -11.51 3.83 9.13
CA TYR A 106 -11.71 4.72 7.98
C TYR A 106 -10.41 5.04 7.22
N ALA A 107 -9.25 5.00 7.88
CA ALA A 107 -7.98 5.38 7.28
C ALA A 107 -7.16 4.19 6.76
N HIS A 108 -7.64 2.94 6.91
CA HIS A 108 -6.92 1.76 6.40
C HIS A 108 -6.64 1.85 4.89
N ILE A 109 -7.54 2.46 4.13
CA ILE A 109 -7.38 2.66 2.68
C ILE A 109 -6.49 3.86 2.31
N TRP A 110 -6.15 4.72 3.28
CA TRP A 110 -5.27 5.89 3.05
C TRP A 110 -3.80 5.51 3.17
N VAL A 111 -3.52 4.35 3.77
CA VAL A 111 -2.19 3.84 4.09
C VAL A 111 -1.83 2.72 3.12
#